data_AF-A0A7V1LSC5-F1
#
_entry.id   AF-A0A7V1LSC5-F1
#
_cell.length_a   1.000
_cell.length_b   1.000
_cell.length_c   1.000
_cell.angle_alpha   90.00
_cell.angle_beta   90.00
_cell.angle_gamma   90.00
#
_symmetry.space_group_name_H-M   'P 1'
#
loop_
_entity.id
_entity.type
_entity.pdbx_description
1 polymer ?
#
loop_
_entity_poly.entity_id
_entity_poly.type
_entity_poly.pdbx_seq_one_letter_code
_entity_poly.pdbx_strand_id
1 'polypeptide(L)'
;MFEIEDIKLLYKKAEGHNLYYDEINEETRKVEAFLIQSALLEGILCEIASKITKNKVPAIHTKRRDSYGLNSAIDDLYLLKIITEKEFIVLDNFRKARNNYFHNLLKQDPKKLENKLGKEYDNFEEITWGMVKKLEKLYNK
;
A
#
# COMPACT_ATOMS: atom_id res chain seq x y z
N MET A 1 4.85 -17.36 6.49
CA MET A 1 3.59 -16.58 6.48
C MET A 1 3.84 -15.43 7.45
N PHE A 2 3.68 -14.18 7.04
CA PHE A 2 3.83 -13.05 7.96
C PHE A 2 2.65 -13.02 8.92
N GLU A 3 2.91 -12.75 10.20
CA GLU A 3 1.85 -12.56 11.19
C GLU A 3 1.22 -11.18 11.01
N ILE A 4 -0.06 -11.03 11.38
CA ILE A 4 -0.75 -9.74 11.21
C ILE A 4 -0.11 -8.65 12.11
N GLU A 5 0.54 -9.07 13.19
CA GLU A 5 1.35 -8.27 14.09
C GLU A 5 2.56 -7.66 13.39
N ASP A 6 3.24 -8.39 12.50
CA ASP A 6 4.36 -7.87 11.71
C ASP A 6 3.91 -6.75 10.77
N ILE A 7 2.74 -6.91 10.15
CA ILE A 7 2.12 -5.92 9.26
C ILE A 7 1.77 -4.65 10.04
N LYS A 8 1.17 -4.80 11.23
CA LYS A 8 0.86 -3.67 12.12
C LYS A 8 2.13 -2.96 12.60
N LEU A 9 3.21 -3.70 12.86
CA LEU A 9 4.51 -3.14 13.22
C LEU A 9 5.10 -2.30 12.08
N LEU A 10 5.05 -2.80 10.84
CA LEU A 10 5.50 -2.07 9.66
C LEU A 10 4.70 -0.78 9.44
N TYR A 11 3.37 -0.83 9.63
CA TYR A 11 2.52 0.36 9.59
C TYR A 11 2.98 1.42 10.60
N LYS A 12 3.18 1.04 11.87
CA LYS A 12 3.67 1.95 12.93
C LYS A 12 5.06 2.51 12.63
N LYS A 13 5.94 1.72 12.00
CA LYS A 13 7.23 2.22 11.55
C LYS A 13 7.07 3.29 10.48
N ALA A 14 6.19 3.09 9.51
CA ALA A 14 5.91 4.09 8.48
C ALA A 14 5.39 5.40 9.10
N GLU A 15 4.47 5.31 10.05
CA GLU A 15 3.95 6.46 10.81
C GLU A 15 5.07 7.20 11.56
N GLY A 16 5.92 6.47 12.29
CA GLY A 16 7.06 7.06 13.00
C GLY A 16 8.05 7.76 12.07
N HIS A 17 8.25 7.25 10.85
CA HIS A 17 9.06 7.90 9.83
C HIS A 17 8.39 9.17 9.26
N ASN A 18 7.06 9.16 9.07
CA ASN A 18 6.34 10.32 8.54
C ASN A 18 6.40 11.51 9.51
N LEU A 19 6.37 11.22 10.81
CA LEU A 19 6.41 12.21 11.89
C LEU A 19 7.84 12.66 12.26
N TYR A 20 8.88 12.01 11.71
CA TYR A 20 10.25 12.31 12.06
C TYR A 20 10.74 13.62 11.43
N TYR A 21 11.35 14.46 12.27
CA TYR A 21 12.09 15.64 11.86
C TYR A 21 13.32 15.83 12.75
N ASP A 22 14.50 15.98 12.13
CA ASP A 22 15.73 16.41 12.80
C ASP A 22 15.91 17.91 12.58
N GLU A 23 15.76 18.69 13.65
CA GLU A 23 15.89 20.16 13.61
C GLU A 23 17.32 20.62 13.31
N ILE A 24 18.34 19.86 13.72
CA ILE A 24 19.75 20.24 13.58
C ILE A 24 20.19 20.08 12.13
N ASN A 25 19.77 18.98 11.50
CA ASN A 25 20.16 18.63 10.14
C ASN A 25 19.11 19.02 9.09
N GLU A 26 17.97 19.58 9.50
CA GLU A 26 16.77 19.80 8.66
C GLU A 26 16.35 18.55 7.89
N GLU A 27 16.48 17.37 8.51
CA GLU A 27 16.27 16.07 7.89
C GLU A 27 14.87 15.52 8.22
N THR A 28 14.27 14.85 7.24
CA THR A 28 12.93 14.26 7.29
C THR A 28 13.05 12.80 6.84
N ARG A 29 12.06 11.96 7.17
CA ARG A 29 11.99 10.55 6.71
C ARG A 29 10.69 10.24 5.98
N LYS A 30 10.11 11.24 5.32
CA LYS A 30 8.83 11.10 4.60
C LYS A 30 8.98 10.24 3.36
N VAL A 31 10.17 10.23 2.75
CA VAL A 31 10.49 9.31 1.65
C VAL A 31 10.37 7.86 2.12
N GLU A 32 11.03 7.50 3.22
CA GLU A 32 10.99 6.17 3.80
C GLU A 32 9.58 5.79 4.24
N ALA A 33 8.86 6.72 4.87
CA ALA A 33 7.46 6.50 5.27
C ALA A 33 6.59 6.09 4.07
N PHE A 34 6.69 6.84 2.97
CA PHE A 34 5.94 6.56 1.74
C PHE A 34 6.37 5.23 1.09
N LEU A 35 7.66 4.90 1.08
CA LEU A 35 8.17 3.63 0.56
C LEU A 35 7.66 2.43 1.37
N ILE A 36 7.67 2.54 2.70
CA ILE A 36 7.14 1.50 3.60
C ILE A 36 5.63 1.36 3.37
N GLN A 37 4.86 2.45 3.36
CA GLN A 37 3.43 2.42 3.07
C GLN A 37 3.14 1.78 1.71
N SER A 38 3.96 2.10 0.70
CA SER A 38 3.78 1.58 -0.65
C SER A 38 3.97 0.07 -0.74
N ALA A 39 5.05 -0.44 -0.14
CA ALA A 39 5.34 -1.87 -0.08
C ALA A 39 4.29 -2.62 0.75
N LEU A 40 3.90 -2.03 1.88
CA LEU A 40 2.90 -2.60 2.79
C LEU A 40 1.54 -2.74 2.09
N LEU A 41 1.05 -1.66 1.46
CA LEU A 41 -0.25 -1.64 0.81
C LEU A 41 -0.28 -2.59 -0.39
N GLU A 42 0.77 -2.63 -1.22
CA GLU A 42 0.86 -3.62 -2.30
C GLU A 42 0.82 -5.06 -1.78
N GLY A 43 1.62 -5.38 -0.76
CA GLY A 43 1.64 -6.71 -0.16
C GLY A 43 0.28 -7.14 0.40
N ILE A 44 -0.40 -6.24 1.12
CA ILE A 44 -1.73 -6.50 1.69
C ILE A 44 -2.75 -6.76 0.58
N LEU A 45 -2.80 -5.91 -0.44
CA LEU A 45 -3.77 -6.05 -1.54
C LEU A 45 -3.55 -7.36 -2.29
N CYS A 46 -2.31 -7.70 -2.62
CA CYS A 46 -1.98 -8.94 -3.29
C CYS A 46 -2.32 -10.18 -2.45
N GLU A 47 -2.10 -10.15 -1.14
CA GLU A 47 -2.45 -11.26 -0.25
C GLU A 47 -3.97 -11.46 -0.16
N ILE A 48 -4.73 -10.38 0.06
CA ILE A 48 -6.19 -10.41 0.09
C ILE A 48 -6.72 -11.00 -1.23
N ALA A 49 -6.23 -10.48 -2.35
CA ALA A 49 -6.70 -10.86 -3.68
C ALA A 49 -6.32 -12.30 -4.03
N SER A 50 -5.11 -12.75 -3.67
CA SER A 50 -4.66 -14.14 -3.82
C SER A 50 -5.54 -15.11 -3.05
N LYS A 51 -5.85 -14.82 -1.78
CA LYS A 51 -6.74 -15.66 -0.96
C LYS A 51 -8.15 -15.74 -1.53
N ILE A 52 -8.69 -14.63 -2.01
CA ILE A 52 -10.06 -14.56 -2.52
C ILE A 52 -10.17 -15.26 -3.87
N THR A 53 -9.22 -15.05 -4.78
CA THR A 53 -9.19 -15.72 -6.08
C THR A 53 -9.01 -17.22 -5.94
N LYS A 54 -8.18 -17.70 -4.99
CA LYS A 54 -8.03 -19.13 -4.71
C LYS A 54 -9.38 -19.82 -4.42
N ASN A 55 -10.26 -19.13 -3.70
CA ASN A 55 -11.55 -19.69 -3.27
C ASN A 55 -12.67 -19.45 -4.28
N LYS A 56 -12.75 -18.25 -4.88
CA LYS A 56 -13.87 -17.86 -5.76
C LYS A 56 -13.61 -18.16 -7.23
N VAL A 57 -12.37 -18.03 -7.69
CA VAL A 57 -12.01 -18.16 -9.11
C VAL A 57 -10.65 -18.86 -9.29
N PRO A 58 -10.57 -20.18 -9.00
CA PRO A 58 -9.29 -20.90 -8.94
C PRO A 58 -8.45 -20.80 -10.23
N ALA A 59 -9.11 -20.71 -11.39
CA ALA A 59 -8.44 -20.57 -12.69
C ALA A 59 -7.68 -19.22 -12.84
N ILE A 60 -8.16 -18.14 -12.21
CA ILE A 60 -7.43 -16.86 -12.18
C ILE A 60 -6.26 -16.96 -11.20
N HIS A 61 -6.48 -17.58 -10.04
CA HIS A 61 -5.45 -17.78 -9.03
C HIS A 61 -4.23 -18.54 -9.59
N THR A 62 -4.44 -19.65 -10.31
CA THR A 62 -3.34 -20.42 -10.91
C THR A 62 -2.54 -19.60 -11.92
N LYS A 63 -3.20 -18.75 -12.73
CA LYS A 63 -2.52 -17.89 -13.70
C LYS A 63 -1.70 -16.78 -13.05
N ARG A 64 -2.09 -16.31 -11.86
CA ARG A 64 -1.48 -15.15 -11.18
C ARG A 64 -0.63 -15.50 -9.96
N ARG A 65 -0.48 -16.79 -9.65
CA ARG A 65 0.14 -17.30 -8.42
C ARG A 65 1.50 -16.67 -8.11
N ASP A 66 2.32 -16.45 -9.13
CA ASP A 66 3.70 -15.95 -8.98
C ASP A 66 3.88 -14.53 -9.54
N SER A 67 2.79 -13.85 -9.95
CA SER A 67 2.85 -12.57 -10.68
C SER A 67 1.76 -11.58 -10.27
N TYR A 68 1.30 -11.66 -9.02
CA TYR A 68 0.23 -10.81 -8.52
C TYR A 68 0.76 -9.39 -8.28
N GLY A 69 0.61 -8.51 -9.28
CA GLY A 69 1.00 -7.10 -9.19
C GLY A 69 -0.13 -6.21 -8.68
N LEU A 70 0.23 -5.01 -8.18
CA LEU A 70 -0.70 -4.02 -7.62
C LEU A 70 -1.95 -3.77 -8.48
N ASN A 71 -1.80 -3.57 -9.79
CA ASN A 71 -2.94 -3.29 -10.69
C ASN A 71 -3.94 -4.45 -10.68
N SER A 72 -3.42 -5.65 -10.89
CA SER A 72 -4.19 -6.89 -10.89
C SER A 72 -4.92 -7.12 -9.58
N ALA A 73 -4.32 -6.75 -8.45
CA ALA A 73 -4.97 -6.83 -7.15
C ALA A 73 -6.13 -5.86 -6.99
N ILE A 74 -5.93 -4.59 -7.33
CA ILE A 74 -6.99 -3.59 -7.22
C ILE A 74 -8.18 -4.00 -8.10
N ASP A 75 -7.93 -4.40 -9.34
CA ASP A 75 -8.97 -4.80 -10.29
C ASP A 75 -9.74 -6.04 -9.79
N ASP A 76 -9.02 -7.09 -9.38
CA ASP A 76 -9.66 -8.33 -8.94
C ASP A 76 -10.48 -8.10 -7.65
N LEU A 77 -9.97 -7.30 -6.71
CA LEU A 77 -10.70 -6.97 -5.48
C LEU A 77 -12.00 -6.20 -5.78
N TYR A 78 -11.96 -5.28 -6.75
CA TYR A 78 -13.14 -4.52 -7.16
C TYR A 78 -14.16 -5.40 -7.89
N LEU A 79 -13.71 -6.16 -8.90
CA LEU A 79 -14.58 -7.05 -9.68
C LEU A 79 -15.22 -8.15 -8.83
N LEU A 80 -14.52 -8.64 -7.80
CA LEU A 80 -15.03 -9.64 -6.86
C LEU A 80 -15.82 -9.03 -5.68
N LYS A 81 -16.09 -7.72 -5.73
CA LYS A 81 -16.88 -6.94 -4.76
C LYS A 81 -16.33 -7.00 -3.33
N ILE A 82 -15.01 -7.04 -3.19
CA ILE A 82 -14.32 -7.05 -1.90
C ILE A 82 -14.06 -5.64 -1.41
N ILE A 83 -13.80 -4.73 -2.35
CA ILE A 83 -13.70 -3.29 -2.12
C ILE A 83 -14.86 -2.57 -2.81
N THR A 84 -15.25 -1.44 -2.23
CA THR A 84 -16.26 -0.55 -2.80
C THR A 84 -15.69 0.28 -3.95
N GLU A 85 -16.56 0.93 -4.72
CA GLU A 85 -16.14 1.88 -5.76
C GLU A 85 -15.30 3.04 -5.19
N LYS A 86 -15.67 3.55 -4.02
CA LYS A 86 -14.89 4.61 -3.34
C LYS A 86 -13.47 4.14 -3.01
N GLU A 87 -13.35 2.94 -2.43
CA GLU A 87 -12.05 2.34 -2.12
C GLU A 87 -11.24 2.08 -3.41
N PHE A 88 -11.89 1.62 -4.48
CA PHE A 88 -11.24 1.43 -5.79
C PHE A 88 -10.65 2.73 -6.33
N ILE A 89 -11.41 3.83 -6.31
CA ILE A 89 -10.93 5.14 -6.78
C ILE A 89 -9.71 5.60 -5.97
N VAL A 90 -9.74 5.45 -4.64
CA VAL A 90 -8.62 5.83 -3.77
C VAL A 90 -7.38 4.97 -4.06
N LEU A 91 -7.55 3.66 -4.21
CA LEU A 91 -6.44 2.74 -4.51
C LEU A 91 -5.86 2.97 -5.92
N ASP A 92 -6.69 3.30 -6.90
CA ASP A 92 -6.21 3.67 -8.24
C ASP A 92 -5.42 4.98 -8.22
N ASN A 93 -5.84 5.96 -7.41
CA ASN A 93 -5.09 7.19 -7.18
C ASN A 93 -3.75 6.92 -6.48
N PHE A 94 -3.73 6.07 -5.45
CA PHE A 94 -2.50 5.61 -4.81
C PHE A 94 -1.54 4.98 -5.83
N ARG A 95 -2.02 4.05 -6.65
CA ARG A 95 -1.24 3.39 -7.72
C ARG A 95 -0.63 4.41 -8.68
N LYS A 96 -1.40 5.42 -9.12
CA LYS A 96 -0.93 6.50 -9.98
C LYS A 96 0.14 7.34 -9.28
N ALA A 97 -0.07 7.73 -8.03
CA ALA A 97 0.88 8.51 -7.24
C ALA A 97 2.21 7.74 -7.05
N ARG A 98 2.14 6.47 -6.64
CA ARG A 98 3.28 5.57 -6.49
C ARG A 98 4.09 5.42 -7.77
N ASN A 99 3.43 5.12 -8.89
CA ASN A 99 4.12 4.94 -10.17
C ASN A 99 4.73 6.25 -10.67
N ASN A 100 4.01 7.36 -10.55
CA ASN A 100 4.53 8.69 -10.90
C ASN A 100 5.80 9.01 -10.08
N TYR A 101 5.80 8.67 -8.80
CA TYR A 101 6.97 8.82 -7.94
C TYR A 101 8.14 7.95 -8.43
N PHE A 102 7.96 6.63 -8.57
CA PHE A 102 9.04 5.73 -8.98
C PHE A 102 9.66 6.09 -10.34
N HIS A 103 8.86 6.61 -11.28
CA HIS A 103 9.36 7.01 -12.59
C HIS A 103 10.01 8.40 -12.62
N ASN A 104 9.75 9.27 -11.65
CA ASN A 104 10.23 10.64 -11.63
C ASN A 104 11.13 10.98 -10.43
N LEU A 105 11.51 9.98 -9.63
CA LEU A 105 12.34 10.12 -8.43
C LEU A 105 13.67 10.84 -8.73
N LEU A 106 14.41 10.39 -9.74
CA LEU A 106 15.73 10.91 -10.09
C LEU A 106 15.73 12.34 -10.66
N LYS A 107 14.55 12.90 -10.94
CA LYS A 107 14.40 14.20 -11.62
C LYS A 107 13.95 15.32 -10.67
N GLN A 108 13.73 15.04 -9.39
CA GLN A 108 13.17 15.99 -8.43
C GLN A 108 14.19 16.43 -7.38
N ASP A 109 14.07 17.68 -6.97
CA ASP A 109 14.80 18.22 -5.81
C ASP A 109 14.41 17.44 -4.54
N PRO A 110 15.37 16.94 -3.74
CA PRO A 110 15.10 16.13 -2.56
C PRO A 110 14.15 16.79 -1.55
N LYS A 111 14.33 18.07 -1.22
CA LYS A 111 13.47 18.76 -0.24
C LYS A 111 12.03 18.92 -0.74
N LYS A 112 11.84 19.20 -2.02
CA LYS A 112 10.49 19.25 -2.62
C LYS A 112 9.82 17.87 -2.65
N LEU A 113 10.60 16.83 -2.93
CA LEU A 113 10.14 15.45 -2.97
C LEU A 113 9.63 14.98 -1.60
N GLU A 114 10.43 15.20 -0.57
CA GLU A 114 10.19 14.89 0.82
C GLU A 114 8.82 15.41 1.31
N ASN A 115 8.55 16.71 1.09
CA ASN A 115 7.26 17.32 1.44
C ASN A 115 6.08 16.79 0.63
N LYS A 116 6.30 16.47 -0.65
CA LYS A 116 5.26 15.89 -1.49
C LYS A 116 4.88 14.50 -1.01
N LEU A 117 5.88 13.67 -0.68
CA LEU A 117 5.65 12.30 -0.23
C LEU A 117 4.99 12.21 1.14
N GLY A 118 5.29 13.12 2.06
CA GLY A 118 4.55 13.19 3.33
C GLY A 118 3.05 13.41 3.09
N LYS A 119 2.69 14.31 2.17
CA LYS A 119 1.28 14.53 1.81
C LYS A 119 0.65 13.30 1.16
N GLU A 120 1.37 12.62 0.27
CA GLU A 120 0.87 11.37 -0.32
C GLU A 120 0.69 10.29 0.76
N TYR A 121 1.62 10.17 1.72
CA TYR A 121 1.47 9.27 2.85
C TYR A 121 0.18 9.55 3.62
N ASP A 122 -0.04 10.81 4.01
CA ASP A 122 -1.24 11.23 4.75
C ASP A 122 -2.53 10.93 3.96
N ASN A 123 -2.54 11.19 2.65
CA ASN A 123 -3.68 10.94 1.77
C ASN A 123 -4.10 9.46 1.72
N PHE A 124 -3.16 8.54 1.90
CA PHE A 124 -3.40 7.10 1.77
C PHE A 124 -3.29 6.33 3.10
N GLU A 125 -3.10 7.02 4.21
CA GLU A 125 -3.02 6.41 5.53
C GLU A 125 -4.31 5.64 5.87
N GLU A 126 -5.47 6.30 5.72
CA GLU A 126 -6.77 5.73 6.07
C GLU A 126 -7.06 4.46 5.27
N ILE A 127 -6.84 4.48 3.94
CA ILE A 127 -7.08 3.31 3.09
C ILE A 127 -6.10 2.18 3.43
N THR A 128 -4.85 2.51 3.78
CA THR A 128 -3.84 1.52 4.17
C THR A 128 -4.29 0.79 5.43
N TRP A 129 -4.67 1.52 6.47
CA TRP A 129 -5.17 0.92 7.70
C TRP A 129 -6.48 0.17 7.50
N GLY A 130 -7.36 0.68 6.64
CA GLY A 130 -8.58 0.00 6.22
C GLY A 130 -8.29 -1.38 5.62
N MET A 131 -7.28 -1.49 4.75
CA MET A 131 -6.88 -2.76 4.13
C MET A 131 -6.20 -3.71 5.13
N VAL A 132 -5.39 -3.22 6.07
CA VAL A 132 -4.84 -4.03 7.18
C VAL A 132 -5.97 -4.71 7.95
N LYS A 133 -7.00 -3.97 8.35
CA LYS A 133 -8.17 -4.51 9.06
C LYS A 133 -8.95 -5.53 8.24
N LYS A 134 -9.04 -5.35 6.92
CA LYS A 134 -9.70 -6.33 6.04
C LYS A 134 -8.89 -7.63 5.97
N LEU A 135 -7.57 -7.55 5.87
CA LEU A 135 -6.69 -8.72 5.88
C LEU A 135 -6.77 -9.49 7.21
N GLU A 136 -6.74 -8.78 8.34
CA GLU A 136 -6.90 -9.38 9.67
C GLU A 136 -8.19 -10.20 9.78
N LYS A 137 -9.32 -9.64 9.32
CA LYS A 137 -10.61 -10.35 9.31
C LYS A 137 -10.61 -11.60 8.42
N LEU A 138 -9.75 -11.67 7.40
CA LEU A 138 -9.59 -12.84 6.55
C LEU A 138 -8.69 -13.91 7.17
N TYR A 139 -7.80 -13.55 8.09
CA TYR A 139 -6.94 -14.50 8.80
C TYR A 139 -7.65 -15.14 9.99
N ASN A 140 -8.58 -14.41 10.61
CA ASN A 140 -9.38 -14.89 11.72
C ASN A 140 -10.62 -15.72 11.30
N LYS A 141 -10.71 -16.12 10.03
CA LYS A 141 -11.77 -16.94 9.44
C LYS A 141 -11.21 -18.26 8.93
#